data_AF-A0A936L212-F1
#
_entry.id   AF-A0A936L212-F1
#
_cell.length_a   1.000
_cell.length_b   1.000
_cell.length_c   1.000
_cell.angle_alpha   90.00
_cell.angle_beta   90.00
_cell.angle_gamma   90.00
#
_symmetry.space_group_name_H-M   'P 1'
#
loop_
_entity.id
_entity.type
_entity.pdbx_description
1 polymer ?
#
loop_
_entity_poly.entity_id
_entity_poly.type
_entity_poly.pdbx_seq_one_letter_code
_entity_poly.pdbx_strand_id
1 'polypeptide(L)'
;MRLKNFTQCHLLFISGLDRSTVLQLLNEIKNQPILTVSDDDNHFLVDSGMVVFKVLEGKVNIEINLNAVKLAGLEISSRVLKLATIFNP
;
A
#
# COMPACT_ATOMS: atom_id res chain seq x y z
N MET A 1 -13.20 -1.73 15.73
CA MET A 1 -13.99 -2.02 14.52
C MET A 1 -13.25 -3.12 13.76
N ARG A 2 -13.82 -4.31 13.57
CA ARG A 2 -13.17 -5.42 12.86
C ARG A 2 -13.74 -5.44 11.44
N LEU A 3 -12.95 -5.06 10.45
CA LEU A 3 -13.35 -5.11 9.05
C LEU A 3 -13.53 -6.60 8.70
N LYS A 4 -14.76 -7.02 8.46
CA LYS A 4 -15.05 -8.40 8.07
C LYS A 4 -15.41 -8.40 6.59
N ASN A 5 -14.79 -9.33 5.86
CA ASN A 5 -15.05 -9.66 4.47
C ASN A 5 -14.43 -8.70 3.42
N PHE A 6 -13.20 -9.02 3.01
CA PHE A 6 -12.49 -8.30 1.95
C PHE A 6 -12.76 -8.84 0.53
N THR A 7 -13.69 -9.79 0.37
CA THR A 7 -13.94 -10.47 -0.93
C THR A 7 -14.40 -9.55 -2.07
N GLN A 8 -14.86 -8.33 -1.76
CA GLN A 8 -15.25 -7.31 -2.74
C GLN A 8 -14.34 -6.08 -2.72
N CYS A 9 -13.24 -6.12 -1.95
CA CYS A 9 -12.29 -5.03 -1.85
C CYS A 9 -11.12 -5.29 -2.80
N HIS A 10 -10.85 -4.36 -3.71
CA HIS A 10 -9.69 -4.41 -4.61
C HIS A 10 -8.60 -3.41 -4.21
N LEU A 11 -8.97 -2.40 -3.42
CA LEU A 11 -8.09 -1.35 -2.95
C LEU A 11 -8.49 -0.96 -1.53
N LEU A 12 -7.51 -0.96 -0.62
CA LEU A 12 -7.67 -0.55 0.75
C LEU A 12 -6.79 0.68 1.02
N PHE A 13 -7.42 1.82 1.28
CA PHE A 13 -6.74 3.03 1.72
C PHE A 13 -6.63 3.05 3.24
N ILE A 14 -5.42 3.27 3.76
CA ILE A 14 -5.05 3.18 5.17
C ILE A 14 -4.45 4.52 5.59
N SER A 15 -5.13 5.26 6.46
CA SER A 15 -4.71 6.57 6.96
C SER A 15 -5.19 6.75 8.40
N GLY A 16 -4.44 7.52 9.20
CA GLY A 16 -4.82 7.90 10.56
C GLY A 16 -4.87 6.74 11.58
N LEU A 17 -4.23 5.60 11.27
CA LEU A 17 -4.11 4.46 12.18
C LEU A 17 -2.70 4.37 12.76
N ASP A 18 -2.58 3.86 13.99
CA ASP A 18 -1.28 3.58 14.58
C ASP A 18 -0.60 2.38 13.90
N ARG A 19 0.74 2.33 13.96
CA ARG A 19 1.55 1.29 13.32
C ARG A 19 1.14 -0.13 13.70
N SER A 20 0.74 -0.38 14.96
CA SER A 20 0.38 -1.74 15.40
C SER A 20 -0.93 -2.21 14.76
N THR A 21 -1.91 -1.31 14.63
CA THR A 21 -3.17 -1.56 13.92
C THR A 21 -2.91 -1.79 12.43
N VAL A 22 -2.05 -0.98 11.81
CA VAL A 22 -1.66 -1.15 10.40
C VAL A 22 -1.02 -2.53 10.16
N LEU A 23 -0.07 -2.94 11.00
CA LEU A 23 0.57 -4.26 10.91
C LEU A 23 -0.43 -5.41 11.03
N GLN A 24 -1.39 -5.31 11.95
CA GLN A 24 -2.45 -6.32 12.09
C GLN A 24 -3.31 -6.39 10.82
N LEU A 25 -3.70 -5.24 10.28
CA LEU A 25 -4.51 -5.14 9.07
C LEU A 25 -3.78 -5.72 7.85
N LEU A 26 -2.53 -5.33 7.61
CA LEU A 26 -1.71 -5.83 6.51
C LEU A 26 -1.50 -7.34 6.60
N ASN A 27 -1.36 -7.89 7.81
CA ASN A 27 -1.29 -9.35 8.02
C ASN A 27 -2.62 -10.06 7.73
N GLU A 28 -3.77 -9.47 8.07
CA GLU A 28 -5.09 -10.05 7.82
C GLU A 28 -5.39 -10.16 6.31
N ILE A 29 -4.94 -9.18 5.52
CA ILE A 29 -5.14 -9.15 4.07
C ILE A 29 -3.96 -9.68 3.25
N LYS A 30 -2.95 -10.25 3.92
CA LYS A 30 -1.74 -10.75 3.27
C LYS A 30 -2.08 -11.76 2.18
N ASN A 31 -1.42 -11.63 1.03
CA ASN A 31 -1.59 -12.47 -0.17
C ASN A 31 -3.01 -12.42 -0.79
N GLN A 32 -3.89 -11.53 -0.34
CA GLN A 32 -5.16 -11.26 -1.03
C GLN A 32 -4.90 -10.24 -2.16
N PRO A 33 -5.64 -10.28 -3.27
CA PRO A 33 -5.48 -9.37 -4.40
C PRO A 33 -6.06 -7.98 -4.08
N ILE A 34 -5.53 -7.34 -3.05
CA ILE A 34 -5.98 -6.06 -2.51
C ILE A 34 -4.81 -5.10 -2.53
N LEU A 35 -4.93 -4.04 -3.32
CA LEU A 35 -3.91 -2.99 -3.37
C LEU A 35 -3.98 -2.15 -2.09
N THR A 36 -2.90 -2.08 -1.33
CA THR A 36 -2.84 -1.25 -0.13
C THR A 36 -2.22 0.11 -0.44
N VAL A 37 -2.89 1.18 -0.02
CA VAL A 37 -2.48 2.56 -0.28
C VAL A 37 -2.49 3.32 1.03
N SER A 38 -1.45 4.12 1.30
CA SER A 38 -1.39 5.00 2.47
C SER A 38 -0.92 6.40 2.10
N ASP A 39 -1.16 7.36 2.99
CA ASP A 39 -0.58 8.69 3.01
C ASP A 39 0.51 8.86 4.09
N ASP A 40 0.83 7.80 4.85
CA ASP A 40 1.88 7.77 5.87
C ASP A 40 3.14 7.07 5.36
N ASP A 41 4.30 7.67 5.63
CA ASP A 41 5.54 7.34 4.93
C ASP A 41 6.59 6.56 5.70
N ASN A 42 6.60 6.63 7.02
CA ASN A 42 7.83 6.24 7.74
C ASN A 42 7.99 4.72 7.86
N HIS A 43 6.89 3.97 7.90
CA HIS A 43 6.94 2.53 8.15
C HIS A 43 6.08 1.70 7.19
N PHE A 44 5.13 2.32 6.48
CA PHE A 44 4.14 1.57 5.71
C PHE A 44 4.77 0.65 4.66
N LEU A 45 5.67 1.19 3.83
CA LEU A 45 6.35 0.41 2.76
C LEU A 45 7.30 -0.65 3.31
N VAL A 46 7.92 -0.39 4.47
CA VAL A 46 8.78 -1.33 5.20
C VAL A 46 7.94 -2.49 5.77
N ASP A 47 6.75 -2.18 6.28
CA ASP A 47 5.83 -3.10 6.95
C ASP A 47 4.96 -3.90 5.95
N SER A 48 5.43 -4.09 4.71
CA SER A 48 4.74 -4.78 3.60
C SER A 48 3.54 -4.05 2.98
N GLY A 49 3.38 -2.75 3.26
CA GLY A 49 2.49 -1.88 2.50
C GLY A 49 2.96 -1.71 1.04
N MET A 50 2.02 -1.43 0.12
CA MET A 50 2.31 -1.45 -1.32
C MET A 50 2.55 -0.07 -1.91
N VAL A 51 1.69 0.91 -1.64
CA VAL A 51 1.74 2.23 -2.27
C VAL A 51 1.62 3.32 -1.21
N VAL A 52 2.44 4.37 -1.33
CA VAL A 52 2.27 5.61 -0.57
C VAL A 52 2.04 6.77 -1.54
N PHE A 53 1.01 7.56 -1.27
CA PHE A 53 0.77 8.84 -1.92
C PHE A 53 1.17 9.98 -0.99
N LYS A 54 2.17 10.77 -1.38
CA LYS A 54 2.58 11.95 -0.64
C LYS A 54 2.33 13.19 -1.46
N VAL A 55 2.00 14.29 -0.81
CA VAL A 55 2.02 15.61 -1.43
C VAL A 55 3.34 16.28 -1.07
N LEU A 56 4.25 16.38 -2.03
CA LEU A 56 5.54 17.07 -1.90
C LEU A 56 5.52 18.27 -2.85
N GLU A 57 5.74 19.47 -2.31
CA GLU A 57 5.77 20.72 -3.09
C GLU A 57 4.52 20.94 -3.97
N GLY A 58 3.35 20.54 -3.46
CA GLY A 58 2.08 20.65 -4.19
C GLY A 58 1.89 19.62 -5.31
N LYS A 59 2.77 18.63 -5.44
CA LYS A 59 2.66 17.52 -6.39
C LYS A 59 2.49 16.19 -5.67
N VAL A 60 1.67 15.31 -6.25
CA VAL A 60 1.54 13.94 -5.76
C VAL A 60 2.76 13.14 -6.18
N ASN A 61 3.51 12.66 -5.19
CA ASN A 61 4.55 11.65 -5.35
C ASN A 61 3.95 10.28 -5.03
N ILE A 62 4.29 9.29 -5.86
CA ILE A 62 3.82 7.92 -5.73
C ILE A 62 5.03 7.05 -5.44
N GLU A 63 5.09 6.43 -4.26
CA GLU A 63 6.12 5.46 -3.91
C GLU A 63 5.51 4.05 -3.91
N ILE A 64 6.18 3.08 -4.55
CA ILE A 64 5.63 1.73 -4.73
C ILE A 64 6.65 0.66 -4.31
N ASN A 65 6.25 -0.19 -3.37
CA ASN A 65 6.94 -1.45 -3.05
C ASN A 65 6.49 -2.55 -4.03
N LEU A 66 7.23 -2.70 -5.13
CA LEU A 66 6.93 -3.70 -6.16
C LEU A 66 6.99 -5.15 -5.66
N ASN A 67 7.78 -5.43 -4.62
CA ASN A 67 7.85 -6.77 -4.04
C ASN A 67 6.53 -7.10 -3.34
N ALA A 68 6.03 -6.20 -2.49
CA ALA A 68 4.76 -6.37 -1.79
C ALA A 68 3.57 -6.53 -2.77
N VAL A 69 3.54 -5.72 -3.83
CA VAL A 69 2.53 -5.82 -4.91
C VAL A 69 2.53 -7.21 -5.56
N LYS A 70 3.71 -7.74 -5.92
CA LYS A 70 3.84 -9.06 -6.56
C LYS A 70 3.41 -10.19 -5.63
N LEU A 71 3.74 -10.11 -4.34
CA LEU A 71 3.33 -11.09 -3.34
C LEU A 71 1.82 -11.16 -3.15
N ALA A 72 1.10 -10.06 -3.40
CA ALA A 72 -0.35 -10.01 -3.42
C ALA A 72 -0.98 -10.50 -4.74
N GLY A 73 -0.17 -10.93 -5.71
CA GLY A 73 -0.65 -11.37 -7.03
C GLY A 73 -1.17 -10.23 -7.90
N LEU A 74 -0.75 -8.99 -7.61
CA LEU A 74 -1.14 -7.81 -8.37
C LEU A 74 -0.04 -7.40 -9.37
N GLU A 75 -0.48 -6.75 -10.44
CA GLU A 75 0.41 -6.13 -11.42
C GLU A 75 0.09 -4.64 -11.54
N ILE A 76 1.12 -3.80 -11.50
CA ILE A 76 0.99 -2.36 -11.71
C ILE A 76 1.33 -2.03 -13.15
N SER A 77 0.44 -1.29 -13.81
CA SER A 77 0.64 -0.83 -15.18
C SER A 77 1.96 -0.08 -15.33
N SER A 78 2.70 -0.38 -16.39
CA SER A 78 3.94 0.32 -16.74
C SER A 78 3.76 1.83 -16.92
N ARG A 79 2.53 2.30 -17.20
CA ARG A 79 2.20 3.73 -17.26
C ARG A 79 2.27 4.40 -15.88
N VAL A 80 1.82 3.71 -14.84
CA VAL A 80 1.89 4.18 -13.44
C VAL A 80 3.32 4.12 -12.93
N LEU A 81 4.05 3.04 -13.25
CA LEU A 81 5.46 2.90 -12.83
C LEU A 81 6.36 4.02 -13.36
N LYS A 82 6.06 4.58 -14.54
CA LYS A 82 6.78 5.74 -15.08
C LYS A 82 6.62 7.03 -14.25
N LEU A 83 5.58 7.09 -13.43
CA LEU A 83 5.25 8.24 -12.57
C LEU A 83 5.62 8.00 -11.11
N ALA A 84 6.09 6.80 -10.78
CA ALA A 84 6.33 6.37 -9.40
C ALA A 84 7.82 6.18 -9.11
N THR A 85 8.18 6.42 -7.86
CA THR A 85 9.46 6.00 -7.29
C THR A 85 9.31 4.56 -6.79
N ILE A 86 10.24 3.67 -7.18
CA ILE A 86 10.24 2.30 -6.68
C ILE A 86 10.94 2.26 -5.31
N PHE A 87 10.22 1.76 -4.31
CA PHE A 87 10.77 1.53 -2.99
C PHE A 87 11.70 0.31 -3.02
N ASN A 88 12.94 0.52 -2.61
CA ASN A 88 13.92 -0.51 -2.35
C ASN A 88 14.17 -0.53 -0.84
N PRO A 89 13.93 -1.66 -0.15
CA PRO A 89 14.19 -1.79 1.28
C PRO A 89 15.69 -1.70 1.63
#